data_AF-A0A8T0VZ94-F1
#
_entry.id   AF-A0A8T0VZ94-F1
#
_cell.length_a   1.000
_cell.length_b   1.000
_cell.length_c   1.000
_cell.angle_alpha   90.00
_cell.angle_beta   90.00
_cell.angle_gamma   90.00
#
_symmetry.space_group_name_H-M   'P 1'
#
loop_
_entity.id
_entity.type
_entity.pdbx_description
1 polymer ?
#
loop_
_entity_poly.entity_id
_entity_poly.type
_entity_poly.pdbx_seq_one_letter_code
_entity_poly.pdbx_strand_id
1 'polypeptide(L)'
;MAHIRLEAALETSERWQITDASLLRWRRKLKRAAQECDETMHKCKQRILEDEQMQQEVRISSLPTWIVHATKSFVSTVLYRNNNKQSRSIAQRFEWYANGASEFVRFIVFGGTPRCHIPFHSLVRNLFVGKELHHKISQGNGNSSFQLLLVAGALQH
;
A
#
# COMPACT_ATOMS: atom_id res chain seq x y z
N MET A 1 -8.33 7.48 5.24
CA MET A 1 -7.58 8.02 4.09
C MET A 1 -6.13 7.51 4.07
N ALA A 2 -5.42 7.54 5.21
CA ALA A 2 -4.04 7.07 5.32
C ALA A 2 -3.72 5.72 4.63
N HIS A 3 -4.51 4.66 4.89
CA HIS A 3 -4.30 3.33 4.30
C HIS A 3 -4.21 3.36 2.76
N ILE A 4 -5.23 3.93 2.12
CA ILE A 4 -5.32 4.06 0.65
C ILE A 4 -4.12 4.83 0.09
N ARG A 5 -3.70 5.92 0.76
CA ARG A 5 -2.55 6.72 0.35
C ARG A 5 -1.23 5.94 0.47
N LEU A 6 -1.07 5.16 1.53
CA LEU A 6 0.10 4.31 1.74
C LEU A 6 0.17 3.20 0.68
N GLU A 7 -0.94 2.52 0.41
CA GLU A 7 -1.02 1.49 -0.63
C GLU A 7 -0.73 2.07 -2.01
N ALA A 8 -1.36 3.18 -2.39
CA ALA A 8 -1.13 3.82 -3.67
C ALA A 8 0.35 4.23 -3.87
N ALA A 9 1.00 4.75 -2.81
CA ALA A 9 2.42 5.07 -2.85
C ALA A 9 3.31 3.81 -3.01
N LEU A 10 2.96 2.73 -2.33
CA LEU A 10 3.67 1.45 -2.42
C LEU A 10 3.50 0.79 -3.79
N GLU A 11 2.29 0.78 -4.35
CA GLU A 11 2.00 0.29 -5.70
C GLU A 11 2.77 1.11 -6.74
N THR A 12 2.75 2.44 -6.60
CA THR A 12 3.54 3.33 -7.46
C THR A 12 5.02 2.93 -7.39
N SER A 13 5.56 2.71 -6.20
CA SER A 13 6.97 2.32 -6.02
C SER A 13 7.38 0.98 -6.62
N GLU A 14 6.43 0.10 -6.95
CA GLU A 14 6.69 -1.17 -7.63
C GLU A 14 6.99 -1.00 -9.11
N ARG A 15 6.47 0.09 -9.68
CA ARG A 15 6.66 0.47 -11.08
C ARG A 15 8.00 1.18 -11.31
N TRP A 16 8.80 1.41 -10.28
CA TRP A 16 10.10 2.09 -10.36
C TRP A 16 11.23 1.22 -9.82
N GLN A 17 12.39 1.26 -10.47
CA GLN A 17 13.62 0.69 -9.96
C GLN A 17 14.24 1.66 -8.96
N ILE A 18 14.29 1.23 -7.69
CA ILE A 18 14.83 2.01 -6.58
C ILE A 18 16.17 1.39 -6.18
N THR A 19 17.27 2.04 -6.53
CA THR A 19 18.63 1.62 -6.16
C THR A 19 19.10 2.30 -4.87
N ASP A 20 18.57 3.49 -4.57
CA ASP A 20 18.96 4.25 -3.39
C ASP A 20 18.55 3.54 -2.08
N ALA A 21 19.54 3.31 -1.22
CA ALA A 21 19.35 2.58 0.03
C ALA A 21 18.41 3.31 1.02
N SER A 22 18.42 4.64 1.02
CA SER A 22 17.55 5.45 1.89
C SER A 22 16.09 5.35 1.45
N LEU A 23 15.82 5.37 0.14
CA LEU A 23 14.48 5.17 -0.43
C LEU A 23 13.99 3.74 -0.23
N LEU A 24 14.86 2.74 -0.32
CA LEU A 24 14.52 1.35 0.02
C LEU A 24 14.15 1.21 1.50
N ARG A 25 14.91 1.84 2.41
CA ARG A 25 14.59 1.88 3.84
C ARG A 25 13.25 2.59 4.09
N TRP A 26 12.99 3.68 3.38
CA TRP A 26 11.73 4.40 3.47
C TRP A 26 10.56 3.54 3.01
N ARG A 27 10.68 2.86 1.86
CA ARG A 27 9.67 1.91 1.37
C ARG A 27 9.36 0.81 2.38
N ARG A 28 10.37 0.22 3.04
CA ARG A 28 10.15 -0.78 4.10
C ARG A 28 9.37 -0.21 5.29
N LYS A 29 9.64 1.04 5.69
CA LYS A 29 8.87 1.72 6.75
C LYS A 29 7.41 1.94 6.33
N LEU A 30 7.17 2.37 5.09
CA LEU A 30 5.81 2.55 4.57
C LEU A 30 5.06 1.22 4.47
N LYS A 31 5.71 0.13 4.06
CA LYS A 31 5.11 -1.23 4.07
C LYS A 31 4.65 -1.64 5.47
N ARG A 32 5.52 -1.46 6.49
CA ARG A 32 5.17 -1.75 7.88
C ARG A 32 4.01 -0.87 8.36
N ALA A 33 4.05 0.42 8.06
CA ALA A 33 2.97 1.35 8.45
C ALA A 33 1.64 1.00 7.79
N ALA A 34 1.65 0.57 6.51
CA ALA A 34 0.44 0.12 5.81
C ALA A 34 -0.14 -1.14 6.47
N GLN A 35 0.70 -2.14 6.75
CA GLN A 35 0.29 -3.35 7.44
C GLN A 35 -0.29 -3.06 8.84
N GLU A 36 0.40 -2.26 9.65
CA GLU A 36 -0.10 -1.84 10.96
C GLU A 36 -1.43 -1.07 10.86
N CYS A 37 -1.60 -0.27 9.80
CA CYS A 37 -2.84 0.45 9.55
C CYS A 37 -3.98 -0.50 9.18
N ASP A 38 -3.72 -1.54 8.39
CA ASP A 38 -4.71 -2.54 8.02
C ASP A 38 -5.15 -3.39 9.23
N GLU A 39 -4.18 -3.89 10.00
CA GLU A 39 -4.44 -4.66 11.23
C GLU A 39 -5.26 -3.85 12.24
N THR A 40 -4.93 -2.57 12.43
CA THR A 40 -5.69 -1.70 13.34
C THR A 40 -7.08 -1.37 12.81
N MET A 41 -7.23 -1.19 11.50
CA MET A 41 -8.54 -1.01 10.86
C MET A 41 -9.40 -2.27 11.02
N HIS A 42 -8.83 -3.46 10.84
CA HIS A 42 -9.53 -4.73 11.03
C HIS A 42 -10.02 -4.88 12.48
N LYS A 43 -9.15 -4.64 13.47
CA LYS A 43 -9.52 -4.65 14.89
C LYS A 43 -10.59 -3.61 15.24
N CYS A 44 -10.58 -2.46 14.56
CA CYS A 44 -11.61 -1.45 14.74
C CYS A 44 -12.97 -1.94 14.22
N LYS A 45 -13.01 -2.50 13.01
CA LYS A 45 -14.22 -3.08 12.42
C LYS A 45 -14.80 -4.20 13.29
N GLN A 46 -13.94 -5.10 13.77
CA GLN A 46 -14.36 -6.19 14.65
C GLN A 46 -15.02 -5.66 15.94
N ARG A 47 -14.42 -4.67 16.60
CA ARG A 47 -14.99 -4.07 17.81
C ARG A 47 -16.35 -3.42 17.57
N ILE A 48 -16.53 -2.75 16.42
CA ILE A 48 -17.82 -2.15 16.06
C ILE A 48 -18.89 -3.23 15.93
N LEU A 49 -18.58 -4.34 15.26
CA LEU A 49 -19.50 -5.47 15.11
C LEU A 49 -19.84 -6.14 16.44
N GLU A 50 -18.84 -6.33 17.32
CA GLU A 50 -19.05 -6.87 18.67
C GLU A 50 -19.95 -5.96 19.52
N ASP A 51 -19.77 -4.64 19.45
CA ASP A 51 -20.62 -3.67 20.15
C ASP A 51 -22.06 -3.69 19.61
N GLU A 52 -22.25 -3.78 18.28
CA GLU A 52 -23.56 -3.91 17.65
C GLU A 52 -24.28 -5.21 18.07
N GLN A 53 -23.56 -6.33 18.08
CA GLN A 53 -24.09 -7.62 18.51
C GLN A 53 -24.48 -7.60 19.99
N MET A 54 -23.61 -7.07 20.86
CA MET A 54 -23.89 -6.94 22.29
C MET A 54 -25.12 -6.05 22.53
N GLN A 55 -25.29 -4.96 21.78
CA GLN A 55 -26.49 -4.13 21.89
C GLN A 55 -27.76 -4.90 21.51
N GLN A 56 -27.69 -5.74 20.48
CA GLN A 56 -28.80 -6.57 20.06
C GLN A 56 -29.15 -7.65 21.10
N GLU A 57 -28.17 -8.30 21.71
CA GLU A 57 -28.38 -9.30 22.77
C GLU A 57 -29.04 -8.69 24.03
N VAL A 58 -28.65 -7.47 24.41
CA VAL A 58 -29.27 -6.74 25.52
C VAL A 58 -30.75 -6.47 25.25
N ARG A 59 -31.09 -6.11 24.02
CA ARG A 59 -32.46 -5.81 23.60
C ARG A 59 -33.39 -7.03 23.72
N ILE A 60 -32.84 -8.24 23.64
CA ILE A 60 -33.58 -9.51 23.71
C ILE A 60 -33.64 -10.05 25.16
N SER A 61 -32.82 -9.53 26.07
CA SER A 61 -32.73 -10.01 27.46
C SER A 61 -33.91 -9.57 28.36
N SER A 62 -34.27 -10.41 29.34
CA SER A 62 -35.39 -10.20 30.27
C SER A 62 -35.04 -9.38 31.54
N LEU A 63 -33.88 -8.72 31.57
CA LEU A 63 -33.46 -7.89 32.70
C LEU A 63 -34.11 -6.49 32.65
N PRO A 64 -34.41 -5.86 33.80
CA PRO A 64 -34.91 -4.49 33.85
C PRO A 64 -33.94 -3.55 33.10
N THR A 65 -34.42 -3.03 31.98
CA THR A 65 -33.64 -2.40 30.91
C THR A 65 -32.78 -1.25 31.46
N TRP A 66 -33.31 -0.46 32.40
CA TRP A 66 -32.65 0.74 32.94
C TRP A 66 -31.42 0.46 33.84
N ILE A 67 -31.43 -0.61 34.65
CA ILE A 67 -30.30 -0.96 35.56
C ILE A 67 -29.11 -1.44 34.73
N VAL A 68 -29.39 -2.28 33.73
CA VAL A 68 -28.39 -2.75 32.76
C VAL A 68 -27.83 -1.59 31.95
N HIS A 69 -28.67 -0.63 31.53
CA HIS A 69 -28.22 0.55 30.79
C HIS A 69 -27.35 1.49 31.62
N ALA A 70 -27.64 1.72 32.91
CA ALA A 70 -26.88 2.66 33.75
C ALA A 70 -25.44 2.18 34.01
N THR A 71 -25.28 0.93 34.44
CA THR A 71 -23.95 0.35 34.71
C THR A 71 -23.15 0.19 33.42
N LYS A 72 -23.80 -0.21 32.31
CA LYS A 72 -23.14 -0.30 31.00
C LYS A 72 -22.73 1.05 30.44
N SER A 73 -23.59 2.07 30.54
CA SER A 73 -23.30 3.42 30.06
C SER A 73 -22.05 3.99 30.74
N PHE A 74 -21.90 3.76 32.04
CA PHE A 74 -20.74 4.24 32.79
C PHE A 74 -19.43 3.56 32.36
N VAL A 75 -19.39 2.22 32.34
CA VAL A 75 -18.18 1.46 31.96
C VAL A 75 -17.85 1.62 30.48
N SER A 76 -18.87 1.62 29.61
CA SER A 76 -18.72 1.85 28.17
C SER A 76 -18.17 3.25 27.89
N THR A 77 -18.68 4.29 28.54
CA THR A 77 -18.20 5.67 28.30
C THR A 77 -16.71 5.83 28.65
N VAL A 78 -16.25 5.22 29.73
CA VAL A 78 -14.84 5.28 30.14
C VAL A 78 -13.95 4.51 29.17
N LEU A 79 -14.34 3.28 28.81
CA LEU A 79 -13.59 2.46 27.85
C LEU A 79 -13.59 3.07 26.45
N TYR A 80 -14.76 3.53 25.98
CA TYR A 80 -14.93 4.21 24.69
C TYR A 80 -14.12 5.51 24.63
N ARG A 81 -14.11 6.32 25.70
CA ARG A 81 -13.28 7.53 25.78
C ARG A 81 -11.79 7.22 25.71
N ASN A 82 -11.33 6.16 26.38
CA ASN A 82 -9.93 5.77 26.30
C ASN A 82 -9.57 5.24 24.89
N ASN A 83 -10.42 4.38 24.35
CA ASN A 83 -10.27 3.80 23.01
C ASN A 83 -10.31 4.87 21.91
N ASN A 84 -11.16 5.89 22.04
CA ASN A 84 -11.24 6.96 21.04
C ASN A 84 -9.98 7.81 21.02
N LYS A 85 -9.36 8.06 22.18
CA LYS A 85 -8.14 8.84 22.31
C LYS A 85 -6.95 8.08 21.72
N GLN A 86 -6.86 6.79 22.02
CA GLN A 86 -5.86 5.89 21.43
C GLN A 86 -6.07 5.71 19.93
N SER A 87 -7.32 5.54 19.47
CA SER A 87 -7.66 5.45 18.05
C SER A 87 -7.27 6.73 17.30
N ARG A 88 -7.53 7.90 17.90
CA ARG A 88 -7.15 9.19 17.33
C ARG A 88 -5.63 9.34 17.20
N SER A 89 -4.86 8.98 18.24
CA SER A 89 -3.39 9.08 18.18
C SER A 89 -2.80 8.10 17.15
N ILE A 90 -3.36 6.89 17.06
CA ILE A 90 -2.99 5.89 16.04
C ILE A 90 -3.32 6.42 14.63
N ALA A 91 -4.52 6.96 14.42
CA ALA A 91 -4.93 7.53 13.14
C ALA A 91 -4.03 8.71 12.71
N GLN A 92 -3.69 9.60 13.65
CA GLN A 92 -2.75 10.70 13.39
C GLN A 92 -1.37 10.20 12.99
N ARG A 93 -0.87 9.14 13.62
CA ARG A 93 0.41 8.53 13.26
C ARG A 93 0.40 7.99 11.83
N PHE A 94 -0.68 7.31 11.43
CA PHE A 94 -0.80 6.82 10.05
C PHE A 94 -0.98 7.95 9.04
N GLU A 95 -1.69 9.02 9.40
CA GLU A 95 -1.80 10.19 8.54
C GLU A 95 -0.44 10.88 8.35
N TRP A 96 0.40 10.92 9.39
CA TRP A 96 1.79 11.39 9.27
C TRP A 96 2.59 10.55 8.26
N TYR A 97 2.48 9.22 8.33
CA TYR A 97 3.11 8.34 7.34
C TYR A 97 2.55 8.56 5.93
N ALA A 98 1.23 8.72 5.79
CA ALA A 98 0.58 8.95 4.50
C ALA A 98 0.98 10.29 3.87
N ASN A 99 1.16 11.34 4.68
CA ASN A 99 1.71 12.61 4.24
C ASN A 99 3.17 12.46 3.77
N GLY A 100 3.99 11.73 4.51
CA GLY A 100 5.36 11.41 4.09
C GLY A 100 5.44 10.54 2.83
N ALA A 101 4.44 9.69 2.59
CA ALA A 101 4.39 8.82 1.41
C ALA A 101 4.29 9.61 0.10
N SER A 102 3.64 10.78 0.11
CA SER A 102 3.59 11.69 -1.04
C SER A 102 4.99 12.19 -1.42
N GLU A 103 5.82 12.57 -0.45
CA GLU A 103 7.22 12.95 -0.71
C GLU A 103 8.06 11.77 -1.18
N PHE A 104 7.87 10.58 -0.59
CA PHE A 104 8.53 9.37 -1.06
C PHE A 104 8.25 9.10 -2.55
N VAL A 105 6.99 9.22 -2.98
CA VAL A 105 6.60 9.08 -4.40
C VAL A 105 7.31 10.13 -5.26
N ARG A 106 7.40 11.37 -4.78
CA ARG A 106 8.12 12.44 -5.49
C ARG A 106 9.59 12.07 -5.68
N PHE A 107 10.29 11.60 -4.64
CA PHE A 107 11.70 11.24 -4.74
C PHE A 107 11.96 10.05 -5.68
N ILE A 108 11.11 9.03 -5.66
CA ILE A 108 11.28 7.89 -6.59
C ILE A 108 11.02 8.30 -8.04
N VAL A 109 10.09 9.24 -8.29
CA VAL A 109 9.77 9.70 -9.65
C VAL A 109 10.85 10.62 -10.20
N PHE A 110 11.40 11.52 -9.37
CA PHE A 110 12.47 12.44 -9.79
C PHE A 110 13.85 11.77 -9.89
N GLY A 111 14.15 10.80 -9.02
CA GLY A 111 15.49 10.18 -8.93
C GLY A 111 15.56 8.73 -9.39
N GLY A 112 14.43 8.08 -9.67
CA GLY A 112 14.38 6.66 -10.04
C GLY A 112 14.32 6.43 -11.55
N THR A 113 14.56 5.19 -11.96
CA THR A 113 14.32 4.73 -13.34
C THR A 113 13.00 3.96 -13.38
N PRO A 114 12.06 4.28 -14.29
CA PRO A 114 10.85 3.48 -14.46
C PRO A 114 11.21 2.02 -14.74
N ARG A 115 10.51 1.08 -14.10
CA ARG A 115 10.69 -0.34 -14.35
C ARG A 115 10.00 -0.67 -15.67
N CYS A 116 10.76 -0.70 -16.76
CA CYS A 116 10.26 -1.13 -18.06
C CYS A 116 9.89 -2.61 -18.00
N HIS A 117 8.59 -2.92 -17.93
CA HIS A 117 8.11 -4.27 -18.19
C HIS A 117 8.11 -4.49 -19.70
N ILE A 118 9.25 -4.91 -20.24
CA ILE A 118 9.32 -5.34 -21.63
C ILE A 118 8.63 -6.70 -21.69
N PRO A 119 7.53 -6.87 -22.44
CA PRO A 119 6.92 -8.18 -22.62
C PRO A 119 7.88 -9.05 -23.44
N PHE A 120 8.73 -9.81 -22.74
CA PHE A 120 9.76 -10.68 -23.34
C PHE A 120 9.17 -11.75 -24.28
N HIS A 121 7.88 -12.05 -24.16
CA HIS A 121 7.24 -13.10 -24.94
C HIS A 121 7.25 -12.84 -26.46
N SER A 122 7.15 -11.58 -26.90
CA SER A 122 7.27 -11.24 -28.34
C SER A 122 8.73 -11.18 -28.81
N LEU A 123 9.64 -10.75 -27.94
CA LEU A 123 11.08 -10.66 -28.24
C LEU A 123 11.70 -12.04 -28.43
N VAL A 124 11.45 -12.96 -27.50
CA VAL A 124 12.00 -14.33 -27.52
C VAL A 124 11.52 -15.08 -28.76
N ARG A 125 10.23 -14.98 -29.11
CA ARG A 125 9.66 -15.65 -30.29
C ARG A 125 10.31 -15.18 -31.59
N ASN A 126 10.58 -13.89 -31.74
CA ASN A 126 11.17 -13.34 -32.97
C ASN A 126 12.67 -13.68 -33.09
N LEU A 127 13.40 -13.70 -31.97
CA LEU A 127 14.80 -14.13 -31.94
C LEU A 127 14.97 -15.61 -32.33
N PHE A 128 14.09 -16.50 -31.85
CA PHE A 128 14.12 -17.91 -32.24
C PHE A 128 13.75 -18.15 -33.73
N VAL A 129 13.02 -17.21 -34.35
CA VAL A 129 12.71 -17.26 -35.79
C VAL A 129 13.85 -16.66 -36.64
N GLY A 130 14.95 -16.23 -36.01
CA GLY A 130 16.12 -15.64 -36.69
C GLY A 130 15.87 -14.22 -37.20
N LYS A 131 14.83 -13.54 -36.70
CA LYS A 131 14.54 -12.15 -37.09
C LYS A 131 15.36 -11.19 -36.24
N GLU A 132 16.09 -10.30 -36.90
CA GLU A 132 16.73 -9.17 -36.24
C GLU A 132 15.68 -8.23 -35.65
N LEU A 133 15.90 -7.81 -34.41
CA LEU A 133 14.95 -7.01 -33.66
C LEU A 133 15.55 -5.63 -33.38
N HIS A 134 15.00 -4.64 -34.06
CA HIS A 134 15.31 -3.24 -33.83
C HIS A 134 14.29 -2.66 -32.85
N HIS A 135 14.71 -2.45 -31.60
CA HIS A 135 13.85 -1.79 -30.62
C HIS A 135 14.34 -0.36 -30.37
N LYS A 136 13.48 0.62 -30.68
CA LYS A 136 13.71 2.04 -30.37
C LYS A 136 12.95 2.37 -29.09
N ILE A 137 13.67 2.49 -27.99
CA ILE A 137 13.10 2.95 -26.73
C ILE A 137 13.10 4.47 -26.76
N SER A 138 11.92 5.08 -26.90
CA SER A 138 11.74 6.52 -26.75
C SER A 138 11.39 6.83 -25.30
N GLN A 139 12.30 7.49 -24.59
CA GLN A 139 11.97 8.09 -23.30
C GLN A 139 11.05 9.29 -23.58
N GLY A 140 9.90 9.37 -22.92
CA GLY A 140 8.87 10.42 -23.16
C GLY A 140 9.29 11.87 -22.91
N ASN A 141 10.58 12.13 -22.69
CA ASN A 141 11.17 13.46 -22.62
C ASN A 141 12.15 13.65 -23.79
N GLY A 142 11.60 14.05 -24.94
CA GLY A 142 12.30 14.75 -26.04
C GLY A 142 13.45 14.05 -26.77
N ASN A 143 14.54 13.67 -26.08
CA ASN A 143 15.87 13.71 -26.71
C ASN A 143 16.78 12.50 -26.44
N SER A 144 16.29 11.40 -25.85
CA SER A 144 17.09 10.17 -25.69
C SER A 144 16.36 8.97 -26.30
N SER A 145 16.85 8.52 -27.47
CA SER A 145 16.45 7.23 -28.04
C SER A 145 17.62 6.26 -28.02
N PHE A 146 17.48 5.17 -27.27
CA PHE A 146 18.42 4.06 -27.31
C PHE A 146 17.94 3.05 -28.37
N GLN A 147 18.82 2.70 -29.30
CA GLN A 147 18.60 1.61 -30.25
C GLN A 147 19.32 0.38 -29.72
N LEU A 148 18.56 -0.67 -29.39
CA LEU A 148 19.13 -2.00 -29.16
C LEU A 148 18.94 -2.83 -30.42
N LEU A 149 20.05 -3.36 -30.94
CA LEU A 149 20.08 -4.41 -31.94
C LEU A 149 20.48 -5.72 -31.24
N LEU A 150 19.61 -6.71 -31.28
CA LEU A 150 19.88 -8.06 -30.78
C LEU A 150 19.92 -9.01 -31.98
N VAL A 151 21.08 -9.61 -32.22
CA VAL A 151 21.31 -10.63 -33.25
C VAL A 151 21.46 -11.98 -32.54
N ALA A 152 20.73 -13.00 -33.00
CA ALA A 152 20.87 -14.35 -32.47
C ALA A 152 22.22 -14.94 -32.91
N GLY A 153 23.17 -15.04 -31.98
CA GLY A 153 24.45 -15.71 -32.21
C GLY A 153 24.23 -17.23 -32.23
N ALA A 154 24.38 -17.85 -33.39
CA ALA A 154 24.41 -19.30 -33.49
C ALA A 154 25.68 -19.81 -32.80
N LEU A 155 25.54 -20.52 -31.68
CA LEU A 155 26.60 -21.41 -31.20
C LEU A 155 26.73 -22.54 -32.23
N GLN A 156 27.74 -22.43 -33.09
CA GLN A 156 28.19 -23.55 -33.91
C GLN A 156 28.93 -24.53 -33.02
N HIS A 157 28.34 -25.72 -32.86
CA HIS A 157 29.01 -26.93 -32.38
C HIS A 157 29.42 -27.79 -33.56
#